data_AF-A0A0F6APU5-F1
#
_entry.id   AF-A0A0F6APU5-F1
#
_cell.length_a   1.000
_cell.length_b   1.000
_cell.length_c   1.000
_cell.angle_alpha   90.00
_cell.angle_beta   90.00
_cell.angle_gamma   90.00
#
_symmetry.space_group_name_H-M   'P 1'
#
loop_
_entity.id
_entity.type
_entity.pdbx_description
1 polymer ?
#
loop_
_entity_poly.entity_id
_entity_poly.type
_entity_poly.pdbx_seq_one_letter_code
_entity_poly.pdbx_strand_id
1 'polypeptide(L)'
;MIPVPPALESHLQGELTTHCFAWLIRRLDGAVLGFTDHDAPLTVDQVICDPLTGLNSSEASTALGLGIAGGEVEGVLSSTQISDEDIEQGRYDGATIEAFLVNWDEPDQHMLLRRWAAGKISRSGSRFVMELKGVAAAFDAVRGRRILRHCDAMLGDKRCGIDTGDPRFLRREQCLSPKAHGLMWRALMALRRVGFPRAVLRGPAGPIGDGRSVLSAMRGQACNLASR
;
A
#
# COMPACT_ATOMS: atom_id res chain seq x y z
N MET A 1 -10.41 -25.73 6.72
CA MET A 1 -9.97 -25.43 8.10
C MET A 1 -8.53 -24.98 8.01
N ILE A 2 -8.17 -23.83 8.56
CA ILE A 2 -6.77 -23.38 8.60
C ILE A 2 -6.09 -24.19 9.72
N PRO A 3 -5.03 -24.97 9.44
CA PRO A 3 -4.38 -25.77 10.47
C PRO A 3 -3.69 -24.85 11.49
N VAL A 4 -3.91 -25.11 12.77
CA VAL A 4 -3.26 -24.39 13.88
C VAL A 4 -1.91 -25.06 14.15
N PRO A 5 -0.81 -24.31 14.33
CA PRO A 5 0.47 -24.88 14.70
C PRO A 5 0.38 -25.69 16.02
N PRO A 6 0.98 -26.88 16.13
CA PRO A 6 0.77 -27.77 17.29
C PRO A 6 1.08 -27.14 18.64
N ALA A 7 2.14 -26.33 18.74
CA ALA A 7 2.51 -25.64 19.97
C ALA A 7 1.43 -24.62 20.39
N LEU A 8 0.95 -23.82 19.44
CA LEU A 8 -0.13 -22.87 19.68
C LEU A 8 -1.45 -23.58 19.97
N GLU A 9 -1.76 -24.69 19.29
CA GLU A 9 -2.96 -25.49 19.55
C GLU A 9 -2.96 -26.05 20.97
N SER A 10 -1.84 -26.63 21.42
CA SER A 10 -1.68 -27.12 22.79
C SER A 10 -1.87 -26.01 23.82
N HIS A 11 -1.36 -24.80 23.55
CA HIS A 11 -1.53 -23.64 24.41
C HIS A 11 -3.00 -23.18 24.49
N LEU A 12 -3.66 -23.09 23.33
CA LEU A 12 -5.07 -22.69 23.24
C LEU A 12 -6.04 -23.68 23.91
N GLN A 13 -5.65 -24.94 24.05
CA GLN A 13 -6.41 -25.97 24.78
C GLN A 13 -6.19 -25.93 26.30
N GLY A 14 -5.24 -25.13 26.80
CA GLY A 14 -4.97 -24.98 28.23
C GLY A 14 -6.05 -24.20 28.98
N GLU A 15 -6.00 -24.26 30.32
CA GLU A 15 -6.96 -23.53 31.18
C GLU A 15 -6.68 -22.03 31.26
N LEU A 16 -5.44 -21.60 31.00
CA LEU A 16 -5.00 -20.22 31.01
C LEU A 16 -4.31 -19.90 29.69
N THR A 17 -4.84 -18.94 28.95
CA THR A 17 -4.29 -18.50 27.66
C THR A 17 -3.61 -17.15 27.79
N THR A 18 -2.40 -17.06 27.26
CA THR A 18 -1.57 -15.85 27.17
C THR A 18 -1.52 -15.35 25.73
N HIS A 19 -2.68 -15.18 25.08
CA HIS A 19 -2.73 -14.75 23.69
C HIS A 19 -2.89 -13.22 23.55
N CYS A 20 -2.34 -12.68 22.47
CA CYS A 20 -2.55 -11.32 22.01
C CYS A 20 -2.73 -11.31 20.49
N PHE A 21 -3.20 -10.18 19.96
CA PHE A 21 -3.17 -9.91 18.54
C PHE A 21 -1.94 -9.10 18.17
N ALA A 22 -1.39 -9.41 17.01
CA ALA A 22 -0.34 -8.62 16.39
C ALA A 22 -0.67 -8.35 14.92
N TRP A 23 -0.22 -7.20 14.43
CA TRP A 23 -0.46 -6.76 13.07
C TRP A 23 0.83 -6.34 12.41
N LEU A 24 1.04 -6.80 11.19
CA LEU A 24 2.14 -6.37 10.35
C LEU A 24 1.60 -5.60 9.14
N ILE A 25 2.17 -4.41 8.90
CA ILE A 25 1.91 -3.59 7.72
C ILE A 25 3.15 -3.61 6.84
N ARG A 26 3.06 -4.24 5.67
CA ARG A 26 4.15 -4.31 4.67
C ARG A 26 3.86 -3.36 3.53
N ARG A 27 4.65 -2.28 3.45
CA ARG A 27 4.57 -1.29 2.38
C ARG A 27 5.24 -1.80 1.10
N LEU A 28 4.85 -1.24 -0.04
CA LEU A 28 5.40 -1.61 -1.35
C LEU A 28 6.86 -1.20 -1.53
N ASP A 29 7.36 -0.26 -0.73
CA ASP A 29 8.75 0.20 -0.71
C ASP A 29 9.66 -0.65 0.20
N GLY A 30 9.11 -1.72 0.81
CA GLY A 30 9.86 -2.66 1.64
C GLY A 30 9.87 -2.31 3.13
N ALA A 31 9.32 -1.17 3.55
CA ALA A 31 9.16 -0.88 4.97
C ALA A 31 8.10 -1.80 5.60
N VAL A 32 8.38 -2.30 6.81
CA VAL A 32 7.47 -3.14 7.58
C VAL A 32 7.27 -2.54 8.96
N LEU A 33 6.01 -2.35 9.34
CA LEU A 33 5.62 -1.85 10.65
C LEU A 33 4.92 -2.96 11.43
N GLY A 34 5.27 -3.14 12.70
CA GLY A 34 4.66 -4.12 13.59
C GLY A 34 3.91 -3.45 14.73
N PHE A 35 2.74 -3.98 15.06
CA PHE A 35 1.89 -3.49 16.15
C PHE A 35 1.35 -4.66 16.97
N THR A 36 1.12 -4.46 18.26
CA THR A 36 0.46 -5.44 19.12
C THR A 36 -0.52 -4.75 20.08
N ASP A 37 -1.55 -5.48 20.50
CA ASP A 37 -2.46 -5.09 21.59
C ASP A 37 -1.95 -5.53 22.97
N HIS A 38 -0.84 -6.25 23.01
CA HIS A 38 -0.08 -6.48 24.24
C HIS A 38 0.59 -5.18 24.71
N ASP A 39 0.79 -5.05 26.01
CA ASP A 39 1.36 -3.88 26.65
C ASP A 39 2.89 -3.82 26.59
N ALA A 40 3.54 -4.90 26.14
CA ALA A 40 4.98 -4.95 25.89
C ALA A 40 5.31 -5.27 24.42
N PRO A 41 6.45 -4.77 23.90
CA PRO A 41 6.91 -5.15 22.56
C PRO A 41 7.21 -6.64 22.47
N LEU A 42 6.85 -7.24 21.33
CA LEU A 42 7.10 -8.65 21.04
C LEU A 42 7.51 -8.82 19.58
N THR A 43 8.10 -9.95 19.20
CA THR A 43 8.54 -10.19 17.82
C THR A 43 7.62 -11.20 17.14
N VAL A 44 7.12 -10.85 15.95
CA VAL A 44 6.33 -11.75 15.09
C VAL A 44 6.91 -11.74 13.69
N ASP A 45 7.16 -12.92 13.13
CA ASP A 45 7.72 -13.05 11.78
C ASP A 45 8.97 -12.18 11.54
N GLN A 46 9.88 -12.16 12.53
CA GLN A 46 11.10 -11.34 12.53
C GLN A 46 10.88 -9.82 12.54
N VAL A 47 9.67 -9.36 12.83
CA VAL A 47 9.31 -7.94 12.96
C VAL A 47 9.01 -7.62 14.42
N ILE A 48 9.59 -6.54 14.94
CA ILE A 48 9.25 -6.02 16.27
C ILE A 48 7.88 -5.36 16.17
N CYS A 49 6.96 -5.84 16.99
CA CYS A 49 5.63 -5.29 17.17
C CYS A 49 5.62 -4.42 18.42
N ASP A 50 5.46 -3.12 18.26
CA ASP A 50 5.35 -2.21 19.39
C ASP A 50 3.91 -2.15 19.93
N PRO A 51 3.73 -1.98 21.24
CA PRO A 51 2.41 -1.76 21.84
C PRO A 51 1.73 -0.57 21.17
N LEU A 52 0.55 -0.80 20.64
CA LEU A 52 -0.26 0.25 20.05
C LEU A 52 -1.50 0.50 20.88
N THR A 53 -1.68 1.74 21.32
CA THR A 53 -2.94 2.19 21.86
C THR A 53 -3.89 2.56 20.71
N GLY A 54 -5.09 1.98 20.71
CA GLY A 54 -6.18 2.44 19.84
C GLY A 54 -6.56 1.52 18.68
N LEU A 55 -5.89 0.38 18.47
CA LEU A 55 -6.37 -0.69 17.58
C LEU A 55 -7.62 -1.33 18.18
N ASN A 56 -8.78 -0.73 17.92
CA ASN A 56 -10.06 -1.38 18.16
C ASN A 56 -10.48 -2.04 16.85
N SER A 57 -10.46 -3.38 16.82
CA SER A 57 -10.98 -4.18 15.71
C SER A 57 -12.51 -4.18 15.74
N SER A 58 -13.16 -3.02 15.69
CA SER A 58 -14.61 -2.96 15.61
C SER A 58 -15.05 -3.60 14.28
N GLU A 59 -15.54 -4.84 14.43
CA GLU A 59 -16.24 -5.70 13.46
C GLU A 59 -15.66 -5.78 12.04
N ALA A 60 -14.62 -6.60 11.88
CA ALA A 60 -14.35 -7.23 10.58
C ALA A 60 -15.45 -8.26 10.25
N SER A 61 -16.57 -7.82 9.69
CA SER A 61 -17.65 -8.73 9.26
C SER A 61 -17.14 -9.69 8.17
N THR A 62 -17.30 -11.00 8.40
CA THR A 62 -16.97 -12.04 7.42
C THR A 62 -18.24 -12.40 6.68
N ALA A 63 -18.45 -11.84 5.49
CA ALA A 63 -19.52 -12.27 4.59
C ALA A 63 -19.15 -13.63 3.97
N LEU A 64 -20.01 -14.64 4.11
CA LEU A 64 -19.87 -15.92 3.42
C LEU A 64 -20.33 -15.75 1.96
N GLY A 65 -19.38 -15.66 1.02
CA GLY A 65 -19.66 -15.57 -0.42
C GLY A 65 -18.56 -14.89 -1.25
N LEU A 66 -18.78 -14.77 -2.56
CA LEU A 66 -17.97 -13.93 -3.47
C LEU A 66 -18.47 -12.47 -3.53
N GLY A 67 -19.60 -12.16 -2.89
CA GLY A 67 -19.96 -10.76 -2.62
C GLY A 67 -18.90 -10.15 -1.74
N ILE A 68 -18.61 -8.84 -1.92
CA ILE A 68 -17.54 -8.12 -1.25
C ILE A 68 -17.50 -8.51 0.24
N ALA A 69 -16.63 -9.45 0.59
CA ALA A 69 -16.15 -9.65 1.95
C ALA A 69 -15.18 -8.49 2.23
N GLY A 70 -15.69 -7.28 2.06
CA GLY A 70 -15.12 -6.04 2.51
C GLY A 70 -15.93 -5.71 3.75
N GLY A 71 -15.51 -6.31 4.87
CA GLY A 71 -15.68 -5.56 6.09
C GLY A 71 -14.86 -4.29 5.88
N GLU A 72 -15.51 -3.14 5.84
CA GLU A 72 -14.85 -1.90 6.24
C GLU A 72 -14.37 -2.17 7.66
N VAL A 73 -13.11 -2.58 7.80
CA VAL A 73 -12.48 -2.56 9.10
C VAL A 73 -12.18 -1.09 9.35
N GLU A 74 -13.06 -0.44 10.11
CA GLU A 74 -12.76 0.84 10.72
C GLU A 74 -11.69 0.62 11.80
N GLY A 75 -10.46 0.41 11.35
CA GLY A 75 -9.29 0.39 12.21
C GLY A 75 -8.80 1.82 12.39
N VAL A 76 -9.08 2.40 13.55
CA VAL A 76 -8.29 3.55 14.01
C VAL A 76 -6.94 3.00 14.41
N LEU A 77 -5.94 3.28 13.61
CA LEU A 77 -4.57 3.16 14.06
C LEU A 77 -4.16 4.60 14.42
N SER A 78 -3.57 4.82 15.57
CA SER A 78 -2.89 6.08 15.89
C SER A 78 -1.52 5.73 16.40
N SER A 79 -0.52 5.84 15.52
CA SER A 79 0.86 5.52 15.84
C SER A 79 1.74 6.69 15.44
N THR A 80 2.75 7.01 16.25
CA THR A 80 3.84 7.89 15.84
C THR A 80 4.68 7.29 14.72
N GLN A 81 4.59 5.98 14.48
CA GLN A 81 5.29 5.29 13.38
C GLN A 81 4.63 5.54 12.02
N ILE A 82 3.37 5.98 11.99
CA ILE A 82 2.64 6.29 10.76
C ILE A 82 2.56 7.81 10.64
N SER A 83 3.43 8.37 9.81
CA SER A 83 3.53 9.81 9.62
C SER A 83 2.44 10.32 8.66
N ASP A 84 2.00 11.56 8.90
CA ASP A 84 1.06 12.25 8.01
C ASP A 84 1.63 12.43 6.60
N GLU A 85 2.94 12.70 6.51
CA GLU A 85 3.64 12.80 5.23
C GLU A 85 3.56 11.49 4.44
N ASP A 86 3.71 10.33 5.11
CA ASP A 86 3.63 9.05 4.43
C ASP A 86 2.21 8.72 3.94
N ILE A 87 1.18 9.13 4.70
CA ILE A 87 -0.22 9.02 4.33
C ILE A 87 -0.52 9.89 3.11
N GLU A 88 -0.12 11.16 3.12
CA GLU A 88 -0.36 12.10 2.02
C GLU A 88 0.37 11.69 0.73
N GLN A 89 1.53 11.04 0.86
CA GLN A 89 2.27 10.47 -0.26
C GLN A 89 1.70 9.14 -0.77
N GLY A 90 0.65 8.59 -0.15
CA GLY A 90 0.02 7.34 -0.56
C GLY A 90 0.91 6.11 -0.35
N ARG A 91 1.89 6.16 0.55
CA ARG A 91 2.86 5.06 0.75
C ARG A 91 2.25 3.78 1.32
N TYR A 92 1.04 3.90 1.89
CA TYR A 92 0.25 2.77 2.39
C TYR A 92 -0.73 2.23 1.36
N ASP A 93 -0.90 2.86 0.20
CA ASP A 93 -1.84 2.41 -0.83
C ASP A 93 -1.40 1.03 -1.36
N GLY A 94 -2.25 0.03 -1.21
CA GLY A 94 -1.94 -1.35 -1.61
C GLY A 94 -0.94 -2.06 -0.69
N ALA A 95 -0.59 -1.49 0.47
CA ALA A 95 0.19 -2.18 1.49
C ALA A 95 -0.50 -3.48 1.93
N THR A 96 0.28 -4.50 2.28
CA THR A 96 -0.27 -5.76 2.80
C THR A 96 -0.42 -5.65 4.31
N ILE A 97 -1.61 -5.97 4.82
CA ILE A 97 -1.92 -5.98 6.25
C ILE A 97 -2.13 -7.43 6.68
N GLU A 98 -1.43 -7.86 7.72
CA GLU A 98 -1.47 -9.22 8.24
C GLU A 98 -1.87 -9.19 9.71
N ALA A 99 -2.86 -9.98 10.12
CA ALA A 99 -3.24 -10.14 11.52
C ALA A 99 -2.85 -11.52 12.02
N PHE A 100 -2.20 -11.56 13.17
CA PHE A 100 -1.70 -12.74 13.83
C PHE A 100 -2.39 -12.94 15.19
N LEU A 101 -2.60 -14.21 15.55
CA LEU A 101 -2.77 -14.61 16.94
C LEU A 101 -1.42 -15.06 17.46
N VAL A 102 -0.99 -14.53 18.59
CA VAL A 102 0.36 -14.76 19.13
C VAL A 102 0.24 -15.12 20.61
N ASN A 103 0.96 -16.13 21.07
CA ASN A 103 1.22 -16.30 22.50
C ASN A 103 2.25 -15.25 22.92
N TRP A 104 1.88 -14.27 23.75
CA TRP A 104 2.81 -13.21 24.17
C TRP A 104 3.93 -13.72 25.09
N ASP A 105 3.74 -14.86 25.77
CA ASP A 105 4.75 -15.48 26.64
C ASP A 105 5.82 -16.22 25.80
N GLU A 106 5.39 -16.83 24.69
CA GLU A 106 6.26 -17.48 23.71
C GLU A 106 5.91 -17.02 22.27
N PRO A 107 6.42 -15.87 21.80
CA PRO A 107 6.00 -15.27 20.51
C PRO A 107 6.25 -16.12 19.26
N ASP A 108 7.13 -17.12 19.35
CA ASP A 108 7.33 -18.12 18.29
C ASP A 108 6.08 -18.99 18.06
N GLN A 109 5.19 -19.07 19.05
CA GLN A 109 3.86 -19.68 18.92
C GLN A 109 2.88 -18.63 18.38
N HIS A 110 2.82 -18.50 17.06
CA HIS A 110 1.87 -17.61 16.40
C HIS A 110 1.27 -18.25 15.15
N MET A 111 0.14 -17.71 14.70
CA MET A 111 -0.44 -18.05 13.41
C MET A 111 -1.02 -16.83 12.71
N LEU A 112 -0.86 -16.80 11.39
CA LEU A 112 -1.52 -15.81 10.54
C LEU A 112 -3.02 -16.13 10.48
N LEU A 113 -3.85 -15.22 10.98
CA LEU A 113 -5.31 -15.35 10.93
C LEU A 113 -5.86 -14.88 9.59
N ARG A 114 -5.37 -13.74 9.11
CA ARG A 114 -5.93 -13.08 7.92
C ARG A 114 -4.94 -12.11 7.29
N ARG A 115 -5.09 -11.94 5.97
CA ARG A 115 -4.38 -10.94 5.17
C ARG A 115 -5.37 -10.05 4.42
N TRP A 116 -5.10 -8.77 4.38
CA TRP A 116 -5.82 -7.77 3.59
C TRP A 116 -4.85 -6.93 2.76
N ALA A 117 -5.37 -6.28 1.73
CA ALA A 117 -4.71 -5.16 1.08
C ALA A 117 -5.28 -3.85 1.65
N ALA A 118 -4.40 -2.91 1.96
CA ALA A 118 -4.78 -1.55 2.30
C ALA A 118 -5.42 -0.87 1.08
N GLY A 119 -6.63 -0.36 1.27
CA GLY A 119 -7.33 0.53 0.37
C GLY A 119 -6.87 1.96 0.59
N LYS A 120 -7.82 2.88 0.71
CA LYS A 120 -7.51 4.27 1.04
C LYS A 120 -7.24 4.42 2.53
N ILE A 121 -6.16 5.14 2.86
CA ILE A 121 -5.94 5.66 4.20
C ILE A 121 -6.34 7.14 4.24
N SER A 122 -7.06 7.54 5.28
CA SER A 122 -7.52 8.92 5.45
C SER A 122 -7.38 9.37 6.90
N ARG A 123 -7.18 10.67 7.10
CA ARG A 123 -7.07 11.26 8.43
C ARG A 123 -8.43 11.75 8.92
N SER A 124 -8.77 11.42 10.16
CA SER A 124 -9.93 11.92 10.88
C SER A 124 -9.50 12.43 12.26
N GLY A 125 -9.27 13.74 12.38
CA GLY A 125 -8.82 14.35 13.63
C GLY A 125 -7.39 13.95 14.02
N SER A 126 -7.24 13.26 15.16
CA SER A 126 -5.97 12.70 15.67
C SER A 126 -5.75 11.22 15.30
N ARG A 127 -6.63 10.68 14.46
CA ARG A 127 -6.70 9.27 14.10
C ARG A 127 -6.59 9.13 12.59
N PHE A 128 -6.13 7.98 12.12
CA PHE A 128 -6.30 7.62 10.72
C PHE A 128 -7.18 6.38 10.59
N VAL A 129 -7.90 6.33 9.48
CA VAL A 129 -8.80 5.25 9.12
C VAL A 129 -8.28 4.66 7.83
N MET A 130 -8.01 3.35 7.84
CA MET A 130 -7.55 2.61 6.68
C MET A 130 -8.63 1.63 6.25
N GLU A 131 -9.07 1.74 5.00
CA GLU A 131 -9.94 0.72 4.40
C GLU A 131 -9.16 -0.58 4.20
N LEU A 132 -9.70 -1.72 4.68
CA LEU A 132 -9.11 -3.03 4.43
C LEU A 132 -9.90 -3.78 3.35
N LYS A 133 -9.18 -4.24 2.32
CA LYS A 133 -9.76 -4.99 1.22
C LYS A 133 -9.39 -6.46 1.34
N GLY A 134 -10.40 -7.32 1.44
CA GLY A 134 -10.21 -8.76 1.41
C GLY A 134 -9.69 -9.25 0.06
N VAL A 135 -9.19 -10.48 0.01
CA VAL A 135 -8.65 -11.10 -1.21
C VAL A 135 -9.66 -11.12 -2.38
N ALA A 136 -10.97 -11.15 -2.08
CA ALA A 136 -12.04 -11.12 -3.08
C ALA A 136 -12.05 -9.82 -3.90
N ALA A 137 -11.64 -8.69 -3.31
CA ALA A 137 -11.63 -7.38 -3.97
C ALA A 137 -10.73 -7.36 -5.23
N ALA A 138 -9.74 -8.25 -5.30
CA ALA A 138 -8.91 -8.39 -6.50
C ALA A 138 -9.70 -8.92 -7.71
N PHE A 139 -10.79 -9.66 -7.50
CA PHE A 139 -11.63 -10.23 -8.55
C PHE A 139 -12.69 -9.25 -9.08
N ASP A 140 -13.07 -8.23 -8.31
CA ASP A 140 -13.95 -7.14 -8.77
C ASP A 140 -13.24 -6.18 -9.72
N ALA A 141 -11.91 -6.22 -9.77
CA ALA A 141 -11.16 -5.45 -10.75
C ALA A 141 -11.58 -5.89 -12.16
N VAL A 142 -12.05 -4.95 -12.97
CA VAL A 142 -12.35 -5.20 -14.38
C VAL A 142 -11.04 -5.57 -15.09
N ARG A 143 -10.78 -6.88 -15.21
CA ARG A 143 -9.65 -7.43 -15.94
C ARG A 143 -10.10 -7.75 -17.36
N GLY A 144 -9.43 -7.14 -18.33
CA GLY A 144 -9.75 -7.34 -19.74
C GLY A 144 -9.02 -6.34 -20.61
N ARG A 145 -9.00 -6.60 -21.91
CA ARG A 145 -8.44 -5.66 -22.89
C ARG A 145 -9.56 -4.96 -23.60
N ARG A 146 -9.44 -3.64 -23.74
CA ARG A 146 -10.24 -2.89 -24.70
C ARG A 146 -9.56 -3.02 -26.05
N ILE A 147 -10.26 -3.57 -27.04
CA ILE A 147 -9.78 -3.58 -28.42
C ILE A 147 -10.02 -2.19 -28.98
N LEU A 148 -8.95 -1.40 -29.09
CA LEU A 148 -8.97 -0.03 -29.59
C LEU A 148 -8.15 0.06 -30.88
N ARG A 149 -8.39 1.10 -31.69
CA ARG A 149 -7.56 1.40 -32.88
C ARG A 149 -6.13 1.85 -32.51
N HIS A 150 -5.94 2.32 -31.28
CA HIS A 150 -4.66 2.78 -30.77
C HIS A 150 -4.05 1.73 -29.85
N CYS A 151 -2.73 1.71 -29.75
CA CYS A 151 -2.01 0.85 -28.82
C CYS A 151 -2.43 1.15 -27.37
N ASP A 152 -2.86 0.11 -26.65
CA ASP A 152 -3.24 0.15 -25.23
C ASP A 152 -2.12 -0.32 -24.28
N ALA A 153 -0.96 -0.73 -24.82
CA ALA A 153 0.19 -1.15 -24.02
C ALA A 153 0.84 0.05 -23.33
N MET A 154 1.40 -0.18 -22.14
CA MET A 154 2.24 0.83 -21.49
C MET A 154 3.63 0.81 -22.11
N LEU A 155 4.20 2.00 -22.36
CA LEU A 155 5.55 2.11 -22.89
C LEU A 155 6.54 1.36 -21.98
N GLY A 156 7.29 0.42 -22.56
CA GLY A 156 8.26 -0.40 -21.84
C GLY A 156 7.71 -1.66 -21.16
N ASP A 157 6.41 -1.94 -21.28
CA ASP A 157 5.87 -3.23 -20.85
C ASP A 157 6.21 -4.36 -21.84
N LYS A 158 5.95 -5.61 -21.43
CA LYS A 158 6.22 -6.80 -22.25
C LYS A 158 5.48 -6.80 -23.60
N ARG A 159 4.34 -6.11 -23.70
CA ARG A 159 3.54 -6.03 -24.94
C ARG A 159 4.05 -4.93 -25.87
N CYS A 160 4.54 -3.83 -25.30
CA CYS A 160 5.13 -2.72 -26.01
C CYS A 160 6.49 -3.13 -26.59
N GLY A 161 7.32 -3.84 -25.81
CA GLY A 161 8.62 -4.35 -26.25
C GLY A 161 9.69 -3.28 -26.50
N ILE A 162 9.39 -2.00 -26.29
CA ILE A 162 10.35 -0.89 -26.42
C ILE A 162 11.22 -0.83 -25.17
N ASP A 163 12.54 -0.80 -25.36
CA ASP A 163 13.47 -0.52 -24.27
C ASP A 163 13.43 0.97 -23.90
N THR A 164 12.94 1.27 -22.69
CA THR A 164 12.90 2.65 -22.15
C THR A 164 14.27 3.18 -21.71
N GLY A 165 15.31 2.35 -21.73
CA GLY A 165 16.71 2.76 -21.57
C GLY A 165 17.31 3.35 -22.85
N ASP A 166 16.71 3.11 -24.02
CA ASP A 166 17.18 3.61 -25.30
C ASP A 166 17.08 5.15 -25.35
N PRO A 167 18.17 5.88 -25.67
CA PRO A 167 18.18 7.34 -25.79
C PRO A 167 17.13 7.92 -26.77
N ARG A 168 16.58 7.11 -27.69
CA ARG A 168 15.48 7.52 -28.58
C ARG A 168 14.15 7.70 -27.84
N PHE A 169 13.96 7.00 -26.72
CA PHE A 169 12.74 7.00 -25.91
C PHE A 169 12.97 7.54 -24.49
N LEU A 170 14.20 7.92 -24.16
CA LEU A 170 14.60 8.47 -22.88
C LEU A 170 15.19 9.86 -23.06
N ARG A 171 14.74 10.81 -22.22
CA ARG A 171 15.37 12.11 -22.10
C ARG A 171 15.59 12.44 -20.63
N ARG A 172 16.82 12.86 -20.30
CA ARG A 172 17.20 13.30 -18.96
C ARG A 172 17.27 14.82 -18.93
N GLU A 173 16.65 15.42 -17.92
CA GLU A 173 16.64 16.87 -17.70
C GLU A 173 16.88 17.13 -16.22
N GLN A 174 17.58 18.22 -15.90
CA GLN A 174 17.84 18.59 -14.52
C GLN A 174 16.62 19.29 -13.91
N CYS A 175 16.16 18.80 -12.75
CA CYS A 175 15.09 19.44 -12.01
C CYS A 175 15.62 20.64 -11.20
N LEU A 176 15.14 21.85 -11.53
CA LEU A 176 15.49 23.08 -10.82
C LEU A 176 14.45 23.39 -9.72
N SER A 177 14.78 22.97 -8.50
CA SER A 177 14.05 23.14 -7.22
C SER A 177 12.68 22.41 -7.07
N PRO A 178 12.49 21.64 -5.98
CA PRO A 178 11.19 21.11 -5.62
C PRO A 178 10.44 22.13 -4.77
N LYS A 179 9.72 23.08 -5.39
CA LYS A 179 8.59 23.73 -4.71
C LYS A 179 7.33 22.93 -5.06
N ALA A 180 6.64 22.47 -4.02
CA ALA A 180 5.60 21.43 -3.99
C ALA A 180 4.46 21.50 -5.04
N HIS A 181 4.33 22.58 -5.80
CA HIS A 181 3.33 22.70 -6.88
C HIS A 181 3.89 23.24 -8.22
N GLY A 182 5.20 23.54 -8.30
CA GLY A 182 5.83 24.23 -9.44
C GLY A 182 6.71 23.38 -10.37
N LEU A 183 7.05 22.15 -9.97
CA LEU A 183 7.87 21.20 -10.75
C LEU A 183 7.31 20.89 -12.15
N MET A 184 5.99 21.02 -12.31
CA MET A 184 5.26 20.49 -13.45
C MET A 184 5.49 21.33 -14.74
N TRP A 185 5.83 22.61 -14.65
CA TRP A 185 5.67 23.52 -15.79
C TRP A 185 6.80 23.47 -16.84
N ARG A 186 8.08 23.31 -16.44
CA ARG A 186 9.21 23.31 -17.41
C ARG A 186 9.40 21.97 -18.12
N ALA A 187 9.13 20.84 -17.46
CA ALA A 187 9.15 19.52 -18.09
C ALA A 187 8.04 19.38 -19.18
N LEU A 188 6.84 19.92 -18.91
CA LEU A 188 5.75 20.01 -19.89
C LEU A 188 6.09 20.91 -21.09
N MET A 189 6.79 22.02 -20.88
CA MET A 189 7.26 22.89 -21.98
C MET A 189 8.31 22.19 -22.86
N ALA A 190 9.17 21.35 -22.28
CA ALA A 190 10.13 20.53 -23.03
C ALA A 190 9.42 19.47 -23.87
N LEU A 191 8.43 18.74 -23.32
CA LEU A 191 7.65 17.74 -24.06
C LEU A 191 6.96 18.34 -25.31
N ARG A 192 6.47 19.57 -25.20
CA ARG A 192 5.77 20.28 -26.28
C ARG A 192 6.68 20.64 -27.47
N ARG A 193 7.99 20.78 -27.26
CA ARG A 193 8.97 21.06 -28.32
C ARG A 193 9.43 19.82 -29.10
N VAL A 194 9.19 18.61 -28.59
CA VAL A 194 9.74 17.36 -29.15
C VAL A 194 8.65 16.38 -29.63
N GLY A 195 7.37 16.77 -29.59
CA GLY A 195 6.29 16.00 -30.21
C GLY A 195 5.77 14.80 -29.41
N PHE A 196 6.00 14.75 -28.09
CA PHE A 196 5.43 13.70 -27.22
C PHE A 196 4.10 14.19 -26.59
N PRO A 197 2.93 13.67 -26.98
CA PRO A 197 1.65 14.07 -26.39
C PRO A 197 1.45 13.51 -24.96
N ARG A 198 2.19 12.46 -24.59
CA ARG A 198 2.10 11.79 -23.28
C ARG A 198 3.47 11.24 -22.90
N ALA A 199 3.92 11.46 -21.67
CA ALA A 199 5.20 10.96 -21.17
C ALA A 199 5.10 10.55 -19.70
N VAL A 200 5.94 9.59 -19.30
CA VAL A 200 6.07 9.18 -17.90
C VAL A 200 7.30 9.88 -17.34
N LEU A 201 7.12 10.68 -16.29
CA LEU A 201 8.24 11.20 -15.52
C LEU A 201 8.66 10.16 -14.48
N ARG A 202 9.97 9.93 -14.38
CA ARG A 202 10.59 9.19 -13.28
C ARG A 202 11.57 10.14 -12.59
N GLY A 203 11.33 10.42 -11.31
CA GLY A 203 12.28 11.14 -10.46
C GLY A 203 13.37 10.22 -9.93
N PRO A 204 14.52 10.74 -9.48
CA PRO A 204 15.46 9.93 -8.70
C PRO A 204 14.81 9.48 -7.38
N ALA A 205 15.20 8.30 -6.88
CA ALA A 205 14.81 7.85 -5.55
C ALA A 205 15.21 8.91 -4.50
N GLY A 206 14.21 9.51 -3.87
CA GLY A 206 14.34 10.54 -2.85
C GLY A 206 13.17 10.46 -1.88
N PRO A 207 12.99 11.42 -0.96
CA PRO A 207 11.94 11.37 0.07
C PRO A 207 10.50 11.33 -0.48
N ILE A 208 10.32 11.41 -1.80
CA ILE A 208 9.03 11.35 -2.52
C ILE A 208 8.77 9.94 -3.11
N GLY A 209 9.61 8.94 -2.77
CA GLY A 209 9.50 7.57 -3.28
C GLY A 209 9.81 7.45 -4.78
N ASP A 210 9.79 6.22 -5.30
CA ASP A 210 9.96 5.92 -6.73
C ASP A 210 8.69 6.31 -7.53
N GLY A 211 8.32 7.59 -7.42
CA GLY A 211 7.07 8.14 -7.95
C GLY A 211 7.08 8.16 -9.48
N ARG A 212 6.42 7.16 -10.08
CA ARG A 212 6.05 7.21 -11.50
C ARG A 212 4.85 8.14 -11.65
N SER A 213 5.08 9.36 -12.13
CA SER A 213 3.99 10.27 -12.47
C SER A 213 3.78 10.30 -13.99
N VAL A 214 2.57 9.95 -14.44
CA VAL A 214 2.22 10.08 -15.86
C VAL A 214 1.79 11.53 -16.13
N LEU A 215 2.59 12.28 -16.87
CA LEU A 215 2.18 13.59 -17.37
C LEU A 215 1.55 13.46 -18.75
N SER A 216 0.32 13.95 -18.88
CA SER A 216 -0.31 14.15 -20.18
C SER A 216 -0.18 15.62 -20.54
N ALA A 217 0.37 15.92 -21.72
CA ALA A 217 0.32 17.27 -22.27
C ALA A 217 -1.09 17.53 -22.82
N MET A 218 -2.09 17.56 -21.95
CA MET A 218 -3.41 18.02 -22.37
C MET A 218 -3.36 19.52 -22.63
N ARG A 219 -3.96 19.93 -23.74
CA ARG A 219 -4.08 21.34 -24.13
C ARG A 219 -4.77 22.11 -22.98
N GLY A 220 -4.00 22.91 -22.25
CA GLY A 220 -4.51 24.10 -21.57
C GLY A 220 -5.18 23.97 -20.20
N GLN A 221 -5.12 22.86 -19.47
CA GLN A 221 -5.62 22.82 -18.08
C GLN A 221 -4.71 22.01 -17.14
N ALA A 222 -4.68 22.46 -15.88
CA ALA A 222 -3.85 21.93 -14.79
C ALA A 222 -3.92 20.39 -14.71
N CYS A 223 -2.76 19.76 -14.66
CA CYS A 223 -2.64 18.31 -14.55
C CYS A 223 -2.91 17.91 -13.09
N ASN A 224 -4.08 17.32 -12.82
CA ASN A 224 -4.31 16.64 -11.54
C ASN A 224 -3.39 15.40 -11.47
N LEU A 225 -2.65 15.26 -10.37
CA LEU A 225 -1.99 14.00 -10.02
C LEU A 225 -3.09 12.96 -9.80
N ALA A 226 -3.15 11.95 -10.68
CA ALA A 226 -3.84 10.72 -10.38
C ALA A 226 -2.77 9.67 -10.04
N SER A 227 -2.63 9.37 -8.75
CA SER A 227 -1.99 8.13 -8.29
C SER A 227 -2.81 6.96 -8.83
N ARG A 228 -2.13 5.94 -9.36
CA ARG A 228 -2.72 4.67 -9.81
C ARG A 228 -2.03 3.54 -9.10
#